data_AF-A0A2V9QXH7-F1
#
_entry.id   AF-A0A2V9QXH7-F1
#
_cell.length_a   1.000
_cell.length_b   1.000
_cell.length_c   1.000
_cell.angle_alpha   90.00
_cell.angle_beta   90.00
_cell.angle_gamma   90.00
#
_symmetry.space_group_name_H-M   'P 1'
#
loop_
_entity.id
_entity.type
_entity.pdbx_description
1 polymer ?
#
loop_
_entity_poly.entity_id
_entity_poly.type
_entity_poly.pdbx_seq_one_letter_code
_entity_poly.pdbx_strand_id
1 'polypeptide(L)'
;MRLGGSLALPISAGLNFFTPSEALRWSEVKMSILEGVGWARKTVYLLIPSLVSTMAVAIIAVPAESKVETTKLPPAATTSVDFAKDIKPLLENGCLKCHGQAQPSGEFRLDTREGALRGGKNGIDIMPGDSAKSPLIHFVARLVDGMEMPPKGVGDPLTREQIGLLRGWIDQGATWPDGVTLQVPPQSGVPVNTHPAAEKTGAATKPLPPAANRKIEFVKDIQPIFAKSCYACHGTAMQRAGLRLDVKSIALKGSENGPVIVPGDSAKSRLIHLVAGLNPNKIMPQAGDRLTAEQVGLLRAWIDQGAHWPDGLDPVNEKRNHWAFKSPVRPSEPKLKNNKWVRTPIDAFIAAQHEGRGLVPAPEASRRVLIRRLFLDLTGLPPSPEEIESFLADASSNAYERLVDKLLASPQYGVRWGRHWLDLARWAETEGYEANELRTSAWRYRDYVVNAFNEDKPYDQFLREQIAGDEIVPYSDRNLIATGFLGSGRLNNNEEDKSVQRNDMLVDVTNAAASVTLGLTMNCAQCHDHKFDPITLQDYYRFQGFFVPGQMNRLL
;
A
#
# COMPACT_ATOMS: atom_id res chain seq x y z
N MET A 1 -3.72 -61.86 22.01
CA MET A 1 -3.16 -62.93 22.88
C MET A 1 -1.64 -62.83 22.77
N ARG A 2 -0.90 -62.90 23.90
CA ARG A 2 0.50 -62.40 24.05
C ARG A 2 0.54 -60.84 23.99
N LEU A 3 0.94 -60.15 25.08
CA LEU A 3 2.31 -59.88 25.60
C LEU A 3 3.08 -58.92 24.66
N GLY A 4 3.76 -57.85 25.10
CA GLY A 4 4.21 -57.46 26.45
C GLY A 4 5.75 -57.44 26.48
N GLY A 5 6.45 -56.42 26.99
CA GLY A 5 6.01 -55.20 27.69
C GLY A 5 7.05 -54.07 27.68
N SER A 6 6.98 -53.17 28.65
CA SER A 6 7.78 -51.92 28.73
C SER A 6 9.11 -52.07 29.45
N LEU A 7 10.08 -51.18 29.16
CA LEU A 7 11.18 -50.81 30.06
C LEU A 7 11.59 -49.34 29.80
N ALA A 8 12.00 -48.63 30.85
CA ALA A 8 12.24 -47.18 30.81
C ALA A 8 13.57 -46.78 31.46
N LEU A 9 14.05 -45.59 31.06
CA LEU A 9 14.74 -44.52 31.83
C LEU A 9 15.16 -44.82 33.29
N PRO A 10 16.34 -44.34 33.76
CA PRO A 10 16.44 -42.89 34.11
C PRO A 10 17.83 -42.19 34.17
N ILE A 11 17.80 -40.83 34.22
CA ILE A 11 18.61 -39.90 35.06
C ILE A 11 20.17 -39.99 35.01
N SER A 12 21.01 -38.94 34.89
CA SER A 12 20.94 -37.46 34.70
C SER A 12 22.39 -36.95 34.39
N ALA A 13 22.82 -35.68 34.32
CA ALA A 13 22.29 -34.33 34.58
C ALA A 13 22.83 -33.31 33.52
N GLY A 14 23.44 -32.12 33.73
CA GLY A 14 23.83 -31.40 34.97
C GLY A 14 24.68 -30.12 34.83
N LEU A 15 24.16 -29.05 34.19
CA LEU A 15 24.40 -27.61 34.46
C LEU A 15 25.84 -27.02 34.60
N ASN A 16 26.15 -25.96 33.82
CA ASN A 16 26.70 -24.68 34.32
C ASN A 16 26.60 -23.53 33.29
N PHE A 17 26.89 -22.28 33.71
CA PHE A 17 26.55 -21.00 33.06
C PHE A 17 27.76 -20.07 32.74
N PHE A 18 27.48 -18.91 32.10
CA PHE A 18 28.32 -17.68 31.98
C PHE A 18 29.49 -17.68 30.96
N THR A 19 29.90 -16.59 30.27
CA THR A 19 29.29 -15.34 29.69
C THR A 19 30.31 -14.68 28.72
N PRO A 20 29.98 -13.65 27.90
CA PRO A 20 30.84 -13.18 26.78
C PRO A 20 31.76 -11.96 27.05
N SER A 21 32.86 -11.88 26.28
CA SER A 21 33.78 -10.74 26.05
C SER A 21 34.64 -11.07 24.79
N GLU A 22 35.36 -10.18 24.09
CA GLU A 22 35.37 -8.70 23.91
C GLU A 22 35.98 -8.43 22.50
N ALA A 23 35.41 -7.57 21.66
CA ALA A 23 35.66 -6.12 21.52
C ALA A 23 37.08 -5.69 21.06
N LEU A 24 37.15 -5.18 19.82
CA LEU A 24 38.12 -4.19 19.27
C LEU A 24 39.64 -4.39 19.42
N ARG A 25 40.35 -4.42 18.27
CA ARG A 25 41.56 -3.60 18.07
C ARG A 25 41.89 -3.33 16.60
N TRP A 26 42.40 -2.13 16.33
CA TRP A 26 43.09 -1.75 15.09
C TRP A 26 44.60 -1.96 15.27
N SER A 27 45.32 -2.31 14.21
CA SER A 27 46.73 -1.94 14.01
C SER A 27 47.16 -2.09 12.55
N GLU A 28 48.00 -1.16 12.10
CA GLU A 28 48.53 -1.05 10.74
C GLU A 28 49.51 -2.18 10.38
N VAL A 29 49.68 -2.45 9.08
CA VAL A 29 50.93 -2.97 8.51
C VAL A 29 51.26 -2.16 7.25
N LYS A 30 52.50 -1.66 7.13
CA LYS A 30 52.94 -0.83 6.00
C LYS A 30 54.42 -1.09 5.70
N MET A 31 54.75 -1.15 4.40
CA MET A 31 56.11 -1.20 3.80
C MET A 31 57.00 -2.44 4.03
N SER A 32 57.34 -3.12 2.93
CA SER A 32 58.73 -3.36 2.48
C SER A 32 58.63 -3.86 1.04
N ILE A 33 58.86 -3.03 0.02
CA ILE A 33 60.17 -2.74 -0.60
C ILE A 33 60.85 -4.00 -1.16
N LEU A 34 60.94 -4.05 -2.49
CA LEU A 34 62.14 -4.42 -3.26
C LEU A 34 62.08 -3.73 -4.63
N GLU A 35 63.24 -3.54 -5.27
CA GLU A 35 63.43 -2.54 -6.35
C GLU A 35 63.61 -3.17 -7.75
N GLY A 36 63.42 -2.36 -8.80
CA GLY A 36 63.70 -2.71 -10.20
C GLY A 36 63.82 -1.45 -11.08
N VAL A 37 65.01 -1.17 -11.62
CA VAL A 37 65.38 0.15 -12.19
C VAL A 37 65.28 0.19 -13.72
N GLY A 38 64.83 1.33 -14.28
CA GLY A 38 64.87 1.61 -15.73
C GLY A 38 64.88 3.11 -16.09
N TRP A 39 65.96 3.59 -16.69
CA TRP A 39 66.18 4.96 -17.23
C TRP A 39 65.75 5.07 -18.72
N ALA A 40 65.56 6.23 -19.38
CA ALA A 40 65.36 7.64 -18.98
C ALA A 40 65.10 8.55 -20.22
N ARG A 41 64.54 9.77 -20.03
CA ARG A 41 64.68 11.01 -20.88
C ARG A 41 64.12 10.96 -22.34
N LYS A 42 63.75 12.06 -23.06
CA LYS A 42 63.78 13.54 -22.85
C LYS A 42 62.79 14.29 -23.81
N THR A 43 62.07 15.31 -23.31
CA THR A 43 61.88 16.68 -23.89
C THR A 43 61.19 16.98 -25.26
N VAL A 44 59.96 17.53 -25.19
CA VAL A 44 59.38 18.78 -25.82
C VAL A 44 59.44 19.02 -27.35
N TYR A 45 58.28 19.28 -28.00
CA TYR A 45 57.93 20.56 -28.67
C TYR A 45 56.41 20.71 -29.01
N LEU A 46 55.97 21.97 -29.15
CA LEU A 46 54.59 22.49 -29.32
C LEU A 46 53.93 22.20 -30.69
N LEU A 47 52.58 22.16 -30.75
CA LEU A 47 51.71 23.25 -31.31
C LEU A 47 50.18 22.94 -31.27
N ILE A 48 49.36 23.98 -31.49
CA ILE A 48 47.89 24.07 -31.38
C ILE A 48 47.35 24.53 -32.76
N PRO A 49 46.26 23.95 -33.34
CA PRO A 49 44.87 24.40 -33.10
C PRO A 49 43.81 23.25 -33.14
N SER A 50 42.51 23.42 -32.87
CA SER A 50 41.65 24.61 -32.90
C SER A 50 40.57 24.64 -31.79
N LEU A 51 39.99 25.82 -31.55
CA LEU A 51 38.72 25.98 -30.83
C LEU A 51 37.55 25.47 -31.68
N VAL A 52 36.60 24.75 -31.08
CA VAL A 52 35.20 25.18 -30.94
C VAL A 52 34.66 24.56 -29.64
N SER A 53 34.27 25.39 -28.66
CA SER A 53 33.52 24.93 -27.49
C SER A 53 32.05 25.28 -27.65
N THR A 54 31.30 24.43 -28.35
CA THR A 54 29.84 24.53 -28.40
C THR A 54 29.25 24.01 -27.09
N MET A 55 28.56 24.88 -26.35
CA MET A 55 27.74 24.48 -25.22
C MET A 55 26.57 23.60 -25.69
N ALA A 56 26.75 22.29 -25.67
CA ALA A 56 25.65 21.35 -25.67
C ALA A 56 24.96 21.43 -24.29
N VAL A 57 23.89 22.22 -24.20
CA VAL A 57 23.05 22.27 -23.00
C VAL A 57 22.48 20.88 -22.76
N ALA A 58 22.80 20.28 -21.62
CA ALA A 58 22.21 19.01 -21.20
C ALA A 58 20.71 19.23 -20.96
N ILE A 59 19.89 18.81 -21.93
CA ILE A 59 18.44 18.76 -21.75
C ILE A 59 18.16 17.61 -20.79
N ILE A 60 18.00 17.95 -19.50
CA ILE A 60 17.52 17.01 -18.49
C ILE A 60 16.12 16.57 -18.94
N ALA A 61 15.98 15.29 -19.28
CA ALA A 61 14.71 14.69 -19.63
C ALA A 61 13.85 14.57 -18.36
N VAL A 62 13.08 15.61 -18.06
CA VAL A 62 12.08 15.57 -16.98
C VAL A 62 11.14 14.39 -17.25
N PRO A 63 10.89 13.51 -16.25
CA PRO A 63 10.00 12.36 -16.45
C PRO A 63 8.62 12.84 -16.87
N ALA A 64 8.08 12.24 -17.93
CA ALA A 64 6.84 12.69 -18.53
C ALA A 64 5.68 12.58 -17.55
N GLU A 65 5.07 13.72 -17.22
CA GLU A 65 3.86 13.81 -16.41
C GLU A 65 2.78 12.88 -17.00
N SER A 66 2.04 12.20 -16.12
CA SER A 66 0.83 11.48 -16.50
C SER A 66 -0.16 12.46 -17.15
N LYS A 67 -0.31 12.38 -18.47
CA LYS A 67 -1.05 13.36 -19.28
C LYS A 67 -2.53 13.37 -18.90
N VAL A 68 -2.90 14.33 -18.06
CA VAL A 68 -4.30 14.62 -17.71
C VAL A 68 -5.08 14.91 -18.98
N GLU A 69 -6.22 14.24 -19.17
CA GLU A 69 -7.08 14.41 -20.34
C GLU A 69 -7.87 15.73 -20.24
N THR A 70 -7.19 16.84 -20.54
CA THR A 70 -7.75 18.21 -20.50
C THR A 70 -8.96 18.41 -21.41
N THR A 71 -9.18 17.52 -22.38
CA THR A 71 -10.39 17.43 -23.21
C THR A 71 -11.67 17.13 -22.42
N LYS A 72 -11.58 16.55 -21.22
CA LYS A 72 -12.73 16.29 -20.32
C LYS A 72 -13.15 17.52 -19.49
N LEU A 73 -12.32 18.55 -19.41
CA LEU A 73 -12.60 19.76 -18.63
C LEU A 73 -13.84 20.52 -19.17
N PRO A 74 -14.69 21.09 -18.32
CA PRO A 74 -15.72 22.02 -18.77
C PRO A 74 -15.08 23.30 -19.35
N PRO A 75 -15.77 24.01 -20.27
CA PRO A 75 -15.26 25.25 -20.84
C PRO A 75 -15.08 26.32 -19.77
N ALA A 76 -14.05 27.16 -19.94
CA ALA A 76 -13.82 28.32 -19.09
C ALA A 76 -14.88 29.41 -19.33
N ALA A 77 -15.23 30.17 -18.30
CA ALA A 77 -16.11 31.33 -18.42
C ALA A 77 -15.42 32.43 -19.25
N THR A 78 -16.05 32.80 -20.38
CA THR A 78 -15.54 33.82 -21.33
C THR A 78 -16.00 35.23 -21.01
N THR A 79 -16.97 35.39 -20.11
CA THR A 79 -17.32 36.67 -19.49
C THR A 79 -16.32 37.06 -18.42
N SER A 80 -16.16 38.36 -18.15
CA SER A 80 -15.37 38.84 -17.00
C SER A 80 -15.88 38.20 -15.70
N VAL A 81 -14.97 37.56 -14.94
CA VAL A 81 -15.29 36.87 -13.69
C VAL A 81 -14.89 37.75 -12.50
N ASP A 82 -15.84 38.09 -11.63
CA ASP A 82 -15.55 38.92 -10.46
C ASP A 82 -15.12 38.07 -9.26
N PHE A 83 -13.96 38.38 -8.68
CA PHE A 83 -13.44 37.58 -7.57
C PHE A 83 -14.35 37.61 -6.33
N ALA A 84 -14.91 38.76 -5.95
CA ALA A 84 -15.68 38.91 -4.72
C ALA A 84 -17.09 38.30 -4.81
N LYS A 85 -17.68 38.31 -6.01
CA LYS A 85 -19.02 37.79 -6.32
C LYS A 85 -19.00 36.32 -6.75
N ASP A 86 -18.10 35.92 -7.63
CA ASP A 86 -18.16 34.63 -8.34
C ASP A 86 -17.19 33.58 -7.79
N ILE A 87 -16.02 33.99 -7.27
CA ILE A 87 -14.95 33.06 -6.85
C ILE A 87 -14.84 32.92 -5.33
N LYS A 88 -14.88 34.04 -4.60
CA LYS A 88 -14.82 34.10 -3.14
C LYS A 88 -15.84 33.15 -2.49
N PRO A 89 -17.14 33.11 -2.89
CA PRO A 89 -18.08 32.15 -2.32
C PRO A 89 -17.73 30.68 -2.61
N LEU A 90 -17.11 30.37 -3.76
CA LEU A 90 -16.71 28.99 -4.09
C LEU A 90 -15.54 28.53 -3.22
N LEU A 91 -14.53 29.38 -3.04
CA LEU A 91 -13.36 29.09 -2.20
C LEU A 91 -13.76 29.01 -0.72
N GLU A 92 -14.58 29.96 -0.24
CA GLU A 92 -15.01 30.04 1.16
C GLU A 92 -15.89 28.86 1.60
N ASN A 93 -16.83 28.41 0.76
CA ASN A 93 -17.70 27.27 1.06
C ASN A 93 -17.05 25.92 0.72
N GLY A 94 -16.37 25.80 -0.43
CA GLY A 94 -15.86 24.54 -0.95
C GLY A 94 -14.46 24.15 -0.47
N CYS A 95 -13.57 25.13 -0.26
CA CYS A 95 -12.13 24.86 -0.11
C CYS A 95 -11.57 25.13 1.28
N LEU A 96 -11.94 26.25 1.92
CA LEU A 96 -11.31 26.68 3.19
C LEU A 96 -11.45 25.71 4.36
N LYS A 97 -12.47 24.84 4.36
CA LYS A 97 -12.64 23.75 5.33
C LYS A 97 -11.41 22.84 5.43
N CYS A 98 -10.65 22.69 4.34
CA CYS A 98 -9.45 21.85 4.25
C CYS A 98 -8.18 22.62 3.85
N HIS A 99 -8.30 23.78 3.20
CA HIS A 99 -7.19 24.61 2.70
C HIS A 99 -7.10 26.01 3.35
N GLY A 100 -7.85 26.24 4.43
CA GLY A 100 -7.74 27.45 5.23
C GLY A 100 -6.49 27.50 6.10
N GLN A 101 -6.43 28.52 6.96
CA GLN A 101 -5.26 28.84 7.79
C GLN A 101 -4.89 27.75 8.82
N ALA A 102 -5.85 26.90 9.22
CA ALA A 102 -5.70 25.93 10.31
C ALA A 102 -5.25 24.54 9.81
N GLN A 103 -3.94 24.38 9.58
CA GLN A 103 -3.31 23.16 9.04
C GLN A 103 -3.84 22.76 7.64
N PRO A 104 -3.49 23.53 6.58
CA PRO A 104 -3.90 23.25 5.20
C PRO A 104 -3.50 21.85 4.71
N SER A 105 -4.43 21.21 4.02
CA SER A 105 -4.25 19.87 3.43
C SER A 105 -3.26 19.94 2.27
N GLY A 106 -2.24 19.09 2.29
CA GLY A 106 -1.13 19.15 1.33
C GLY A 106 -0.32 20.45 1.40
N GLU A 107 -0.38 21.16 2.53
CA GLU A 107 0.24 22.49 2.77
C GLU A 107 -0.32 23.63 1.89
N PHE A 108 -1.19 23.34 0.93
CA PHE A 108 -1.81 24.31 0.02
C PHE A 108 -2.85 25.20 0.72
N ARG A 109 -2.58 26.51 0.70
CA ARG A 109 -3.36 27.57 1.35
C ARG A 109 -4.28 28.28 0.34
N LEU A 110 -5.56 28.47 0.68
CA LEU A 110 -6.54 29.22 -0.12
C LEU A 110 -7.21 30.37 0.67
N ASP A 111 -6.72 30.72 1.85
CA ASP A 111 -7.21 31.86 2.65
C ASP A 111 -6.61 33.21 2.21
N THR A 112 -5.38 33.24 1.66
CA THR A 112 -4.75 34.45 1.10
C THR A 112 -4.14 34.20 -0.28
N ARG A 113 -4.01 35.27 -1.06
CA ARG A 113 -3.44 35.26 -2.42
C ARG A 113 -2.02 34.69 -2.46
N GLU A 114 -1.19 35.03 -1.47
CA GLU A 114 0.22 34.62 -1.34
C GLU A 114 0.36 33.16 -0.87
N GLY A 115 -0.72 32.56 -0.37
CA GLY A 115 -0.85 31.13 -0.18
C GLY A 115 -1.26 30.44 -1.48
N ALA A 116 -2.33 30.95 -2.12
CA ALA A 116 -2.92 30.37 -3.32
C ALA A 116 -1.96 30.33 -4.52
N LEU A 117 -1.11 31.35 -4.68
CA LEU A 117 -0.13 31.44 -5.76
C LEU A 117 1.24 30.81 -5.41
N ARG A 118 1.46 30.40 -4.16
CA ARG A 118 2.66 29.66 -3.74
C ARG A 118 2.55 28.17 -4.04
N GLY A 119 1.33 27.65 -4.05
CA GLY A 119 1.05 26.22 -4.14
C GLY A 119 1.31 25.48 -2.82
N GLY A 120 1.04 24.18 -2.84
CA GLY A 120 1.29 23.25 -1.73
C GLY A 120 2.58 22.44 -1.89
N LYS A 121 2.62 21.34 -1.13
CA LYS A 121 3.71 20.35 -1.11
C LYS A 121 3.98 19.71 -2.48
N ASN A 122 3.01 19.75 -3.39
CA ASN A 122 3.09 19.17 -4.73
C ASN A 122 3.55 20.18 -5.81
N GLY A 123 3.90 21.42 -5.44
CA GLY A 123 4.24 22.49 -6.37
C GLY A 123 3.08 23.49 -6.57
N ILE A 124 3.08 24.17 -7.72
CA ILE A 124 2.17 25.29 -8.00
C ILE A 124 0.79 24.78 -8.46
N ASP A 125 -0.20 24.85 -7.58
CA ASP A 125 -1.58 24.40 -7.88
C ASP A 125 -2.37 25.37 -8.79
N ILE A 126 -2.00 26.66 -8.85
CA ILE A 126 -2.66 27.70 -9.66
C ILE A 126 -1.64 28.37 -10.58
N MET A 127 -1.86 28.30 -11.89
CA MET A 127 -1.04 28.94 -12.93
C MET A 127 -1.84 30.07 -13.60
N PRO A 128 -1.66 31.34 -13.18
CA PRO A 128 -2.35 32.48 -13.77
C PRO A 128 -2.16 32.55 -15.30
N GLY A 129 -3.26 32.68 -16.03
CA GLY A 129 -3.30 32.66 -17.50
C GLY A 129 -3.40 31.26 -18.13
N ASP A 130 -3.36 30.17 -17.35
CA ASP A 130 -3.54 28.80 -17.88
C ASP A 130 -4.29 27.87 -16.90
N SER A 131 -5.63 27.90 -16.99
CA SER A 131 -6.52 26.98 -16.28
C SER A 131 -6.46 25.55 -16.81
N ALA A 132 -5.92 25.31 -18.00
CA ALA A 132 -5.80 23.98 -18.59
C ALA A 132 -4.60 23.21 -18.01
N LYS A 133 -3.53 23.90 -17.59
CA LYS A 133 -2.38 23.32 -16.90
C LYS A 133 -2.47 23.37 -15.37
N SER A 134 -3.23 24.30 -14.78
CA SER A 134 -3.36 24.46 -13.33
C SER A 134 -3.83 23.19 -12.60
N PRO A 135 -3.02 22.55 -11.74
CA PRO A 135 -3.38 21.30 -11.04
C PRO A 135 -4.67 21.39 -10.22
N LEU A 136 -4.96 22.55 -9.60
CA LEU A 136 -6.23 22.80 -8.89
C LEU A 136 -7.45 22.43 -9.75
N ILE A 137 -7.42 22.80 -11.04
CA ILE A 137 -8.51 22.53 -11.98
C ILE A 137 -8.62 21.03 -12.29
N HIS A 138 -7.51 20.32 -12.40
CA HIS A 138 -7.51 18.86 -12.59
C HIS A 138 -8.08 18.13 -11.38
N PHE A 139 -7.77 18.60 -10.16
CA PHE A 139 -8.25 18.03 -8.90
C PHE A 139 -9.74 18.27 -8.68
N VAL A 140 -10.26 19.50 -8.88
CA VAL A 140 -11.71 19.76 -8.73
C VAL A 140 -12.55 19.19 -9.88
N ALA A 141 -11.98 19.07 -11.08
CA ALA A 141 -12.61 18.33 -12.19
C ALA A 141 -12.45 16.81 -12.08
N ARG A 142 -11.75 16.31 -11.04
CA ARG A 142 -11.55 14.90 -10.73
C ARG A 142 -10.94 14.09 -11.89
N LEU A 143 -9.92 14.66 -12.52
CA LEU A 143 -9.17 14.04 -13.63
C LEU A 143 -7.86 13.36 -13.16
N VAL A 144 -7.61 13.30 -11.85
CA VAL A 144 -6.44 12.66 -11.23
C VAL A 144 -6.93 11.75 -10.10
N ASP A 145 -6.82 10.44 -10.28
CA ASP A 145 -7.26 9.45 -9.29
C ASP A 145 -6.44 9.54 -7.98
N GLY A 146 -7.12 9.52 -6.84
CA GLY A 146 -6.52 9.68 -5.51
C GLY A 146 -6.32 11.14 -5.08
N MET A 147 -6.49 12.10 -6.00
CA MET A 147 -6.34 13.55 -5.77
C MET A 147 -7.65 14.32 -6.01
N GLU A 148 -8.80 13.65 -6.05
CA GLU A 148 -10.09 14.29 -6.31
C GLU A 148 -10.50 15.27 -5.21
N MET A 149 -10.86 16.49 -5.59
CA MET A 149 -11.28 17.54 -4.66
C MET A 149 -12.78 17.90 -4.82
N PRO A 150 -13.52 18.13 -3.72
CA PRO A 150 -13.19 17.64 -2.38
C PRO A 150 -13.15 16.09 -2.35
N PRO A 151 -12.43 15.46 -1.41
CA PRO A 151 -12.31 14.01 -1.35
C PRO A 151 -13.66 13.30 -1.17
N LYS A 152 -13.77 12.08 -1.71
CA LYS A 152 -14.98 11.25 -1.65
C LYS A 152 -15.47 11.11 -0.20
N GLY A 153 -16.65 11.67 0.09
CA GLY A 153 -17.29 11.66 1.42
C GLY A 153 -16.98 12.86 2.34
N VAL A 154 -16.19 13.85 1.91
CA VAL A 154 -15.81 15.03 2.74
C VAL A 154 -16.64 16.29 2.43
N GLY A 155 -17.19 16.36 1.22
CA GLY A 155 -18.07 17.41 0.70
C GLY A 155 -18.56 17.07 -0.72
N ASP A 156 -19.49 17.87 -1.25
CA ASP A 156 -20.05 17.67 -2.58
C ASP A 156 -19.09 18.11 -3.71
N PRO A 157 -19.13 17.49 -4.90
CA PRO A 157 -18.31 17.91 -6.04
C PRO A 157 -18.74 19.30 -6.53
N LEU A 158 -17.79 20.10 -7.01
CA LEU A 158 -18.11 21.35 -7.71
C LEU A 158 -18.86 21.05 -9.01
N THR A 159 -19.84 21.88 -9.37
CA THR A 159 -20.57 21.73 -10.62
C THR A 159 -19.69 22.11 -11.83
N ARG A 160 -20.09 21.70 -13.04
CA ARG A 160 -19.33 22.02 -14.27
C ARG A 160 -19.21 23.54 -14.49
N GLU A 161 -20.22 24.29 -14.05
CA GLU A 161 -20.33 25.75 -14.13
C GLU A 161 -19.41 26.42 -13.09
N GLN A 162 -19.36 25.89 -11.86
CA GLN A 162 -18.44 26.36 -10.81
C GLN A 162 -16.97 26.13 -11.20
N ILE A 163 -16.67 24.97 -11.80
CA ILE A 163 -15.35 24.70 -12.38
C ILE A 163 -15.08 25.66 -13.54
N GLY A 164 -16.06 25.91 -14.43
CA GLY A 164 -15.94 26.88 -15.52
C GLY A 164 -15.64 28.31 -15.05
N LEU A 165 -16.22 28.75 -13.94
CA LEU A 165 -15.91 30.03 -13.28
C LEU A 165 -14.48 30.07 -12.74
N LEU A 166 -14.06 29.04 -11.98
CA LEU A 166 -12.68 28.92 -11.50
C LEU A 166 -11.67 28.93 -12.65
N ARG A 167 -11.99 28.25 -13.76
CA ARG A 167 -11.17 28.27 -14.98
C ARG A 167 -11.08 29.67 -15.57
N GLY A 168 -12.23 30.32 -15.82
CA GLY A 168 -12.27 31.67 -16.39
C GLY A 168 -11.53 32.70 -15.55
N TRP A 169 -11.62 32.61 -14.21
CA TRP A 169 -10.84 33.43 -13.29
C TRP A 169 -9.32 33.22 -13.40
N ILE A 170 -8.87 31.96 -13.47
CA ILE A 170 -7.44 31.65 -13.64
C ILE A 170 -6.95 32.12 -15.01
N ASP A 171 -7.70 31.86 -16.09
CA ASP A 171 -7.38 32.31 -17.45
C ASP A 171 -7.34 33.86 -17.55
N GLN A 172 -8.15 34.56 -16.76
CA GLN A 172 -8.14 36.02 -16.61
C GLN A 172 -7.04 36.53 -15.64
N GLY A 173 -6.07 35.69 -15.30
CA GLY A 173 -4.88 36.06 -14.51
C GLY A 173 -4.99 35.86 -13.00
N ALA A 174 -5.98 35.09 -12.53
CA ALA A 174 -6.22 34.80 -11.10
C ALA A 174 -6.25 36.06 -10.22
N THR A 175 -6.95 37.10 -10.70
CA THR A 175 -7.04 38.41 -10.07
C THR A 175 -7.72 38.32 -8.70
N TRP A 176 -7.10 38.90 -7.68
CA TRP A 176 -7.53 38.78 -6.29
C TRP A 176 -7.25 40.12 -5.61
N PRO A 177 -8.25 40.82 -5.04
CA PRO A 177 -8.07 42.19 -4.54
C PRO A 177 -7.14 42.24 -3.32
N ASP A 178 -6.27 43.25 -3.29
CA ASP A 178 -5.26 43.39 -2.24
C ASP A 178 -5.87 43.48 -0.83
N GLY A 179 -5.25 42.80 0.13
CA GLY A 179 -5.71 42.72 1.52
C GLY A 179 -6.91 41.79 1.78
N VAL A 180 -7.58 41.25 0.75
CA VAL A 180 -8.69 40.31 0.94
C VAL A 180 -8.17 38.95 1.44
N THR A 181 -8.45 38.66 2.70
CA THR A 181 -8.31 37.31 3.30
C THR A 181 -9.68 36.65 3.35
N LEU A 182 -9.79 35.43 2.84
CA LEU A 182 -11.03 34.65 2.84
C LEU A 182 -11.27 33.97 4.19
N GLN A 183 -12.54 33.80 4.57
CA GLN A 183 -12.92 33.21 5.85
C GLN A 183 -13.99 32.13 5.67
N VAL A 184 -13.94 31.08 6.50
CA VAL A 184 -14.99 30.05 6.52
C VAL A 184 -16.29 30.74 6.96
N PRO A 185 -17.38 30.70 6.16
CA PRO A 185 -18.55 31.50 6.42
C PRO A 185 -19.31 30.98 7.65
N PRO A 186 -19.88 31.87 8.49
CA PRO A 186 -20.65 31.47 9.65
C PRO A 186 -21.93 30.75 9.21
N GLN A 187 -22.14 29.53 9.72
CA GLN A 187 -23.32 28.72 9.39
C GLN A 187 -24.60 29.42 9.91
N SER A 188 -25.55 29.65 9.01
CA SER A 188 -26.76 30.44 9.27
C SER A 188 -27.90 29.58 9.83
N GLY A 189 -28.40 29.93 11.01
CA GLY A 189 -29.59 29.31 11.60
C GLY A 189 -29.95 29.89 12.97
N VAL A 190 -31.23 30.27 13.13
CA VAL A 190 -31.86 30.86 14.34
C VAL A 190 -31.42 32.32 14.66
N PRO A 191 -32.35 33.27 14.87
CA PRO A 191 -32.02 34.66 15.15
C PRO A 191 -31.57 34.88 16.60
N VAL A 192 -30.57 35.75 16.78
CA VAL A 192 -30.10 36.21 18.10
C VAL A 192 -30.67 37.60 18.38
N ASN A 193 -31.42 37.75 19.47
CA ASN A 193 -31.87 39.07 19.94
C ASN A 193 -30.65 39.91 20.37
N THR A 194 -30.58 41.14 19.88
CA THR A 194 -29.46 42.06 20.12
C THR A 194 -29.51 42.66 21.53
N HIS A 195 -28.40 42.55 22.25
CA HIS A 195 -28.02 43.50 23.30
C HIS A 195 -26.53 43.88 23.15
N PRO A 196 -26.12 45.07 23.61
CA PRO A 196 -25.01 45.80 23.00
C PRO A 196 -23.62 45.33 23.43
N ALA A 197 -22.62 45.78 22.68
CA ALA A 197 -21.21 45.53 22.97
C ALA A 197 -20.77 46.13 24.31
N ALA A 198 -19.90 45.40 25.01
CA ALA A 198 -19.16 45.84 26.19
C ALA A 198 -17.65 45.62 25.95
N GLU A 199 -16.82 46.35 26.69
CA GLU A 199 -15.42 46.61 26.31
C GLU A 199 -14.41 45.52 26.71
N LYS A 200 -13.20 45.65 26.17
CA LYS A 200 -12.03 44.80 26.43
C LYS A 200 -11.67 44.81 27.93
N THR A 201 -11.89 43.69 28.63
CA THR A 201 -11.28 43.44 29.94
C THR A 201 -10.88 41.97 30.11
N GLY A 202 -9.87 41.72 30.96
CA GLY A 202 -9.58 40.47 31.68
C GLY A 202 -9.70 39.12 30.97
N ALA A 203 -8.58 38.40 30.82
CA ALA A 203 -8.59 36.98 30.47
C ALA A 203 -9.11 36.11 31.65
N ALA A 204 -10.42 35.98 31.77
CA ALA A 204 -11.06 35.03 32.67
C ALA A 204 -11.20 33.66 31.99
N THR A 205 -10.66 32.61 32.60
CA THR A 205 -10.84 31.24 32.12
C THR A 205 -12.29 30.81 32.26
N LYS A 206 -12.94 30.43 31.15
CA LYS A 206 -14.30 29.90 31.16
C LYS A 206 -14.34 28.65 32.06
N PRO A 207 -15.19 28.60 33.11
CA PRO A 207 -15.19 27.47 34.03
C PRO A 207 -15.57 26.18 33.29
N LEU A 208 -14.81 25.11 33.56
CA LEU A 208 -15.11 23.78 33.03
C LEU A 208 -16.45 23.29 33.60
N PRO A 209 -17.26 22.54 32.83
CA PRO A 209 -18.44 21.84 33.36
C PRO A 209 -18.08 21.01 34.60
N PRO A 210 -18.98 20.85 35.58
CA PRO A 210 -18.75 19.95 36.70
C PRO A 210 -18.55 18.52 36.20
N ALA A 211 -17.67 17.75 36.86
CA ALA A 211 -17.58 16.32 36.62
C ALA A 211 -18.87 15.64 37.11
N ALA A 212 -19.36 14.65 36.38
CA ALA A 212 -20.56 13.91 36.76
C ALA A 212 -20.35 13.15 38.10
N ASN A 213 -21.18 13.44 39.10
CA ASN A 213 -21.06 12.89 40.46
C ASN A 213 -21.65 11.47 40.58
N ARG A 214 -21.15 10.54 39.76
CA ARG A 214 -21.46 9.10 39.80
C ARG A 214 -20.30 8.28 39.25
N LYS A 215 -20.26 6.97 39.54
CA LYS A 215 -19.36 6.04 38.85
C LYS A 215 -19.65 6.05 37.34
N ILE A 216 -18.60 6.04 36.53
CA ILE A 216 -18.66 6.03 35.07
C ILE A 216 -18.25 4.66 34.52
N GLU A 217 -18.99 4.14 33.55
CA GLU A 217 -18.76 2.85 32.90
C GLU A 217 -18.37 3.10 31.43
N PHE A 218 -17.11 2.84 31.06
CA PHE A 218 -16.56 3.23 29.74
C PHE A 218 -17.45 2.83 28.55
N VAL A 219 -17.86 1.55 28.47
CA VAL A 219 -18.69 1.00 27.39
C VAL A 219 -20.03 1.74 27.22
N LYS A 220 -20.59 2.20 28.33
CA LYS A 220 -21.95 2.76 28.41
C LYS A 220 -21.96 4.28 28.28
N ASP A 221 -20.99 4.94 28.91
CA ASP A 221 -20.98 6.38 29.11
C ASP A 221 -19.99 7.13 28.20
N ILE A 222 -18.88 6.47 27.79
CA ILE A 222 -17.73 7.14 27.14
C ILE A 222 -17.51 6.64 25.71
N GLN A 223 -17.56 5.33 25.49
CA GLN A 223 -17.43 4.71 24.17
C GLN A 223 -18.45 5.26 23.16
N PRO A 224 -19.73 5.54 23.50
CA PRO A 224 -20.66 6.18 22.57
C PRO A 224 -20.28 7.62 22.20
N ILE A 225 -19.66 8.37 23.13
CA ILE A 225 -19.17 9.73 22.88
C ILE A 225 -17.99 9.66 21.90
N PHE A 226 -17.00 8.80 22.15
CA PHE A 226 -15.86 8.65 21.25
C PHE A 226 -16.26 8.08 19.87
N ALA A 227 -17.21 7.15 19.82
CA ALA A 227 -17.74 6.61 18.57
C ALA A 227 -18.47 7.68 17.73
N LYS A 228 -19.35 8.49 18.34
CA LYS A 228 -20.06 9.56 17.61
C LYS A 228 -19.15 10.73 17.22
N SER A 229 -18.23 11.14 18.09
CA SER A 229 -17.54 12.44 18.00
C SER A 229 -16.02 12.38 17.81
N CYS A 230 -15.39 11.20 17.80
CA CYS A 230 -13.92 11.10 17.73
C CYS A 230 -13.40 10.12 16.66
N TYR A 231 -13.97 8.93 16.51
CA TYR A 231 -13.38 7.85 15.68
C TYR A 231 -13.23 8.20 14.19
N ALA A 232 -14.02 9.13 13.66
CA ALA A 232 -13.91 9.61 12.28
C ALA A 232 -12.60 10.38 11.97
N CYS A 233 -11.89 10.87 12.99
CA CYS A 233 -10.63 11.62 12.87
C CYS A 233 -9.50 11.13 13.78
N HIS A 234 -9.84 10.32 14.80
CA HIS A 234 -8.93 9.73 15.78
C HIS A 234 -9.28 8.24 15.99
N GLY A 235 -9.32 7.48 14.90
CA GLY A 235 -9.70 6.06 14.87
C GLY A 235 -9.08 5.34 13.68
N THR A 236 -9.52 4.12 13.37
CA THR A 236 -8.84 3.28 12.37
C THR A 236 -8.76 3.86 10.95
N ALA A 237 -9.69 4.74 10.56
CA ALA A 237 -9.71 5.34 9.22
C ALA A 237 -8.85 6.62 9.09
N MET A 238 -8.61 7.34 10.18
CA MET A 238 -7.84 8.59 10.21
C MET A 238 -7.29 8.84 11.61
N GLN A 239 -6.00 9.21 11.69
CA GLN A 239 -5.25 9.32 12.95
C GLN A 239 -4.65 10.73 13.09
N ARG A 240 -5.49 11.77 13.16
CA ARG A 240 -5.01 13.16 13.24
C ARG A 240 -4.11 13.35 14.47
N ALA A 241 -2.93 13.94 14.26
CA ALA A 241 -1.88 14.11 15.26
C ALA A 241 -1.41 12.81 15.95
N GLY A 242 -1.44 11.67 15.23
CA GLY A 242 -1.02 10.37 15.72
C GLY A 242 -1.92 9.76 16.80
N LEU A 243 -3.09 10.36 17.06
CA LEU A 243 -4.00 9.95 18.13
C LEU A 243 -5.06 8.95 17.63
N ARG A 244 -5.20 7.85 18.38
CA ARG A 244 -6.32 6.90 18.33
C ARG A 244 -7.08 6.97 19.65
N LEU A 245 -8.41 7.06 19.60
CA LEU A 245 -9.31 7.05 20.78
C LEU A 245 -10.23 5.81 20.81
N ASP A 246 -10.11 4.92 19.83
CA ASP A 246 -10.72 3.60 19.75
C ASP A 246 -9.85 2.49 20.37
N VAL A 247 -8.54 2.71 20.53
CA VAL A 247 -7.57 1.75 21.06
C VAL A 247 -7.00 2.26 22.39
N LYS A 248 -7.30 1.58 23.51
CA LYS A 248 -6.91 1.91 24.89
C LYS A 248 -5.42 2.22 25.03
N SER A 249 -4.59 1.30 24.53
CA SER A 249 -3.12 1.38 24.65
C SER A 249 -2.53 2.60 23.94
N ILE A 250 -3.10 3.01 22.80
CA ILE A 250 -2.65 4.18 22.04
C ILE A 250 -3.24 5.48 22.64
N ALA A 251 -4.51 5.46 23.04
CA ALA A 251 -5.19 6.61 23.66
C ALA A 251 -4.48 7.08 24.95
N LEU A 252 -4.01 6.13 25.77
CA LEU A 252 -3.25 6.40 26.99
C LEU A 252 -1.78 6.77 26.73
N LYS A 253 -1.19 6.32 25.61
CA LYS A 253 0.13 6.80 25.15
C LYS A 253 0.08 8.26 24.68
N GLY A 254 -1.06 8.69 24.14
CA GLY A 254 -1.33 10.09 23.78
C GLY A 254 -1.19 10.37 22.28
N SER A 255 -0.57 11.50 21.95
CA SER A 255 -0.46 12.05 20.58
C SER A 255 0.97 12.45 20.25
N GLU A 256 1.24 12.81 18.98
CA GLU A 256 2.46 13.52 18.56
C GLU A 256 2.75 14.77 19.41
N ASN A 257 1.72 15.35 20.02
CA ASN A 257 1.78 16.57 20.82
C ASN A 257 1.79 16.26 22.35
N GLY A 258 2.18 15.04 22.73
CA GLY A 258 2.24 14.57 24.13
C GLY A 258 0.94 13.96 24.65
N PRO A 259 0.85 13.74 25.98
CA PRO A 259 -0.31 13.10 26.63
C PRO A 259 -1.64 13.81 26.33
N VAL A 260 -2.68 13.00 26.07
CA VAL A 260 -4.03 13.48 25.76
C VAL A 260 -5.00 13.21 26.91
N ILE A 261 -4.86 12.06 27.54
CA ILE A 261 -5.58 11.62 28.73
C ILE A 261 -4.55 11.50 29.86
N VAL A 262 -4.83 12.11 31.02
CA VAL A 262 -4.02 12.02 32.24
C VAL A 262 -4.89 11.40 33.33
N PRO A 263 -4.82 10.07 33.55
CA PRO A 263 -5.63 9.38 34.54
C PRO A 263 -5.53 10.02 35.93
N GLY A 264 -6.67 10.28 36.56
CA GLY A 264 -6.76 10.97 37.85
C GLY A 264 -6.76 12.51 37.77
N ASP A 265 -6.58 13.11 36.58
CA ASP A 265 -6.58 14.57 36.43
C ASP A 265 -7.19 15.03 35.09
N SER A 266 -8.52 15.21 35.09
CA SER A 266 -9.25 15.77 33.96
C SER A 266 -9.00 17.26 33.74
N ALA A 267 -8.44 17.98 34.73
CA ALA A 267 -8.11 19.39 34.63
C ALA A 267 -6.77 19.64 33.92
N LYS A 268 -5.82 18.69 33.95
CA LYS A 268 -4.59 18.68 33.13
C LYS A 268 -4.75 17.91 31.82
N SER A 269 -5.78 17.08 31.67
CA SER A 269 -6.02 16.30 30.46
C SER A 269 -6.35 17.16 29.25
N ARG A 270 -5.44 17.19 28.28
CA ARG A 270 -5.57 17.94 27.01
C ARG A 270 -6.85 17.60 26.24
N LEU A 271 -7.36 16.37 26.33
CA LEU A 271 -8.67 15.99 25.78
C LEU A 271 -9.78 16.96 26.23
N ILE A 272 -9.86 17.24 27.54
CA ILE A 272 -10.87 18.11 28.14
C ILE A 272 -10.68 19.56 27.70
N HIS A 273 -9.43 20.06 27.62
CA HIS A 273 -9.16 21.42 27.14
C HIS A 273 -9.67 21.65 25.71
N LEU A 274 -9.53 20.64 24.84
CA LEU A 274 -9.96 20.71 23.45
C LEU A 274 -11.49 20.57 23.32
N VAL A 275 -12.14 19.63 24.03
CA VAL A 275 -13.61 19.45 23.91
C VAL A 275 -14.44 20.48 24.67
N ALA A 276 -13.92 21.04 25.76
CA ALA A 276 -14.56 22.16 26.46
C ALA A 276 -14.32 23.52 25.77
N GLY A 277 -13.42 23.58 24.77
CA GLY A 277 -13.07 24.79 24.06
C GLY A 277 -12.26 25.80 24.89
N LEU A 278 -11.42 25.33 25.82
CA LEU A 278 -10.51 26.19 26.59
C LEU A 278 -9.32 26.69 25.76
N ASN A 279 -8.95 25.96 24.70
CA ASN A 279 -7.95 26.41 23.74
C ASN A 279 -8.67 27.13 22.58
N PRO A 280 -8.53 28.47 22.44
CA PRO A 280 -9.27 29.23 21.43
C PRO A 280 -8.86 28.89 19.99
N ASN A 281 -7.65 28.36 19.80
CA ASN A 281 -7.07 28.10 18.48
C ASN A 281 -7.25 26.64 18.03
N LYS A 282 -7.60 25.72 18.95
CA LYS A 282 -7.87 24.30 18.65
C LYS A 282 -9.00 23.77 19.54
N ILE A 283 -10.17 23.57 18.95
CA ILE A 283 -11.37 23.00 19.60
C ILE A 283 -11.67 21.64 18.96
N MET A 284 -12.23 20.70 19.73
CA MET A 284 -12.66 19.37 19.24
C MET A 284 -14.14 19.11 19.55
N PRO A 285 -14.90 18.45 18.65
CA PRO A 285 -14.49 17.99 17.32
C PRO A 285 -14.23 19.17 16.36
N GLN A 286 -13.34 18.98 15.37
CA GLN A 286 -13.09 19.98 14.32
C GLN A 286 -14.22 20.04 13.27
N ALA A 287 -15.09 19.02 13.21
CA ALA A 287 -16.27 18.97 12.36
C ALA A 287 -17.35 18.12 13.06
N GLY A 288 -18.62 18.48 12.87
CA GLY A 288 -19.75 17.92 13.61
C GLY A 288 -20.06 18.68 14.92
N ASP A 289 -21.07 18.19 15.66
CA ASP A 289 -21.55 18.83 16.88
C ASP A 289 -20.45 18.92 17.96
N ARG A 290 -20.43 20.02 18.71
CA ARG A 290 -19.66 20.08 19.97
C ARG A 290 -20.29 19.17 21.02
N LEU A 291 -19.45 18.60 21.89
CA LEU A 291 -19.93 17.84 23.03
C LEU A 291 -20.76 18.75 23.96
N THR A 292 -21.85 18.20 24.51
CA THR A 292 -22.65 18.90 25.52
C THR A 292 -21.87 19.06 26.83
N ALA A 293 -22.28 20.01 27.67
CA ALA A 293 -21.68 20.18 29.00
C ALA A 293 -21.74 18.89 29.85
N GLU A 294 -22.79 18.09 29.67
CA GLU A 294 -22.95 16.76 30.27
C GLU A 294 -21.92 15.75 29.73
N GLN A 295 -21.75 15.64 28.41
CA GLN A 295 -20.75 14.76 27.80
C GLN A 295 -19.32 15.13 28.22
N VAL A 296 -19.01 16.42 28.34
CA VAL A 296 -17.73 16.90 28.90
C VAL A 296 -17.62 16.56 30.39
N GLY A 297 -18.71 16.63 31.15
CA GLY A 297 -18.78 16.22 32.56
C GLY A 297 -18.60 14.71 32.78
N LEU A 298 -19.11 13.87 31.88
CA LEU A 298 -18.90 12.42 31.85
C LEU A 298 -17.43 12.08 31.55
N LEU A 299 -16.85 12.70 30.51
CA LEU A 299 -15.42 12.55 30.18
C LEU A 299 -14.53 12.98 31.35
N ARG A 300 -14.86 14.09 32.03
CA ARG A 300 -14.13 14.54 33.22
C ARG A 300 -14.20 13.52 34.35
N ALA A 301 -15.41 13.13 34.74
CA ALA A 301 -15.60 12.13 35.80
C ALA A 301 -14.91 10.79 35.50
N TRP A 302 -14.92 10.33 34.25
CA TRP A 302 -14.20 9.12 33.84
C TRP A 302 -12.68 9.25 34.04
N ILE A 303 -12.09 10.36 33.60
CA ILE A 303 -10.66 10.60 33.74
C ILE A 303 -10.28 10.78 35.21
N ASP A 304 -11.05 11.57 35.97
CA ASP A 304 -10.84 11.81 37.41
C ASP A 304 -10.97 10.51 38.22
N GLN A 305 -11.83 9.58 37.78
CA GLN A 305 -11.92 8.20 38.29
C GLN A 305 -10.80 7.28 37.76
N GLY A 306 -9.69 7.80 37.25
CA GLY A 306 -8.54 7.03 36.79
C GLY A 306 -8.63 6.49 35.36
N ALA A 307 -9.52 7.05 34.52
CA ALA A 307 -9.70 6.66 33.11
C ALA A 307 -9.91 5.15 32.87
N HIS A 308 -10.63 4.48 33.78
CA HIS A 308 -10.85 3.03 33.74
C HIS A 308 -11.48 2.58 32.41
N TRP A 309 -10.74 1.79 31.64
CA TRP A 309 -11.12 1.28 30.32
C TRP A 309 -10.92 -0.25 30.31
N PRO A 310 -11.99 -1.06 30.18
CA PRO A 310 -11.85 -2.51 30.16
C PRO A 310 -11.03 -3.04 28.98
N ASP A 311 -10.23 -4.06 29.22
CA ASP A 311 -9.46 -4.75 28.16
C ASP A 311 -10.38 -5.57 27.25
N GLY A 312 -9.91 -5.85 26.02
CA GLY A 312 -10.71 -6.55 25.00
C GLY A 312 -11.76 -5.69 24.28
N LEU A 313 -11.83 -4.38 24.57
CA LEU A 313 -12.69 -3.42 23.86
C LEU A 313 -12.01 -2.71 22.68
N ASP A 314 -10.68 -2.80 22.58
CA ASP A 314 -9.94 -2.30 21.42
C ASP A 314 -10.45 -3.01 20.16
N PRO A 315 -10.69 -2.31 19.04
CA PRO A 315 -11.09 -2.97 17.80
C PRO A 315 -10.02 -4.00 17.45
N VAL A 316 -10.43 -5.28 17.44
CA VAL A 316 -9.57 -6.39 17.00
C VAL A 316 -8.98 -5.99 15.67
N ASN A 317 -7.68 -6.26 15.47
CA ASN A 317 -7.05 -6.02 14.17
C ASN A 317 -7.63 -7.03 13.16
N GLU A 318 -8.81 -6.72 12.61
CA GLU A 318 -9.65 -7.63 11.81
C GLU A 318 -8.88 -8.23 10.64
N LYS A 319 -7.93 -7.46 10.12
CA LYS A 319 -6.89 -7.86 9.16
C LYS A 319 -6.23 -9.19 9.53
N ARG A 320 -5.84 -9.41 10.80
CA ARG A 320 -5.25 -10.69 11.30
C ARG A 320 -6.28 -11.78 11.58
N ASN A 321 -7.56 -11.43 11.66
CA ASN A 321 -8.67 -12.37 11.85
C ASN A 321 -9.35 -12.78 10.52
N HIS A 322 -8.96 -12.15 9.40
CA HIS A 322 -9.41 -12.48 8.06
C HIS A 322 -9.03 -13.93 7.68
N TRP A 323 -9.87 -14.59 6.88
CA TRP A 323 -9.76 -16.03 6.61
C TRP A 323 -8.44 -16.43 5.93
N ALA A 324 -7.87 -15.54 5.11
CA ALA A 324 -6.61 -15.80 4.40
C ALA A 324 -5.38 -15.93 5.31
N PHE A 325 -5.44 -15.43 6.56
CA PHE A 325 -4.36 -15.54 7.55
C PHE A 325 -4.61 -16.65 8.58
N LYS A 326 -5.55 -17.56 8.30
CA LYS A 326 -5.84 -18.73 9.14
C LYS A 326 -5.45 -20.00 8.39
N SER A 327 -4.81 -20.93 9.09
CA SER A 327 -4.50 -22.26 8.55
C SER A 327 -5.78 -22.95 8.07
N PRO A 328 -5.86 -23.39 6.80
CA PRO A 328 -7.03 -24.11 6.31
C PRO A 328 -7.29 -25.39 7.09
N VAL A 329 -8.52 -25.58 7.57
CA VAL A 329 -8.98 -26.81 8.21
C VAL A 329 -9.83 -27.58 7.20
N ARG A 330 -9.55 -28.88 7.02
CA ARG A 330 -10.29 -29.72 6.07
C ARG A 330 -11.77 -29.81 6.49
N PRO A 331 -12.73 -29.29 5.71
CA PRO A 331 -14.14 -29.38 6.05
C PRO A 331 -14.68 -30.80 5.86
N SER A 332 -15.76 -31.13 6.58
CA SER A 332 -16.58 -32.30 6.27
C SER A 332 -17.32 -32.10 4.94
N GLU A 333 -17.36 -33.14 4.11
CA GLU A 333 -18.08 -33.10 2.82
C GLU A 333 -19.61 -32.93 3.04
N PRO A 334 -20.31 -32.15 2.18
CA PRO A 334 -21.75 -31.90 2.37
C PRO A 334 -22.60 -33.14 2.12
N LYS A 335 -23.70 -33.26 2.89
CA LYS A 335 -24.75 -34.25 2.63
C LYS A 335 -25.76 -33.66 1.64
N LEU A 336 -25.85 -34.27 0.46
CA LEU A 336 -26.70 -33.85 -0.65
C LEU A 336 -27.96 -34.70 -0.74
N LYS A 337 -28.95 -34.25 -1.54
CA LYS A 337 -30.11 -35.05 -1.92
C LYS A 337 -29.89 -35.80 -3.24
N ASN A 338 -29.02 -35.30 -4.12
CA ASN A 338 -28.80 -35.85 -5.46
C ASN A 338 -27.31 -35.95 -5.84
N ASN A 339 -26.67 -37.08 -5.52
CA ASN A 339 -25.26 -37.34 -5.84
C ASN A 339 -24.97 -37.64 -7.33
N LYS A 340 -25.98 -37.67 -8.22
CA LYS A 340 -25.84 -38.27 -9.57
C LYS A 340 -24.77 -37.66 -10.50
N TRP A 341 -24.27 -36.47 -10.19
CA TRP A 341 -23.22 -35.79 -10.98
C TRP A 341 -21.89 -35.63 -10.23
N VAL A 342 -21.83 -36.00 -8.95
CA VAL A 342 -20.65 -35.84 -8.09
C VAL A 342 -19.61 -36.91 -8.46
N ARG A 343 -18.48 -36.50 -9.02
CA ARG A 343 -17.34 -37.40 -9.34
C ARG A 343 -16.24 -37.32 -8.27
N THR A 344 -16.13 -36.18 -7.58
CA THR A 344 -15.11 -35.84 -6.58
C THR A 344 -15.71 -35.16 -5.35
N PRO A 345 -14.98 -35.10 -4.21
CA PRO A 345 -15.38 -34.29 -3.06
C PRO A 345 -15.61 -32.80 -3.38
N ILE A 346 -14.92 -32.24 -4.38
CA ILE A 346 -15.08 -30.84 -4.80
C ILE A 346 -16.46 -30.61 -5.41
N ASP A 347 -16.92 -31.54 -6.25
CA ASP A 347 -18.26 -31.50 -6.85
C ASP A 347 -19.35 -31.50 -5.78
N ALA A 348 -19.12 -32.14 -4.63
CA ALA A 348 -20.09 -32.15 -3.54
C ALA A 348 -20.29 -30.76 -2.89
N PHE A 349 -19.24 -29.93 -2.79
CA PHE A 349 -19.36 -28.54 -2.34
C PHE A 349 -20.10 -27.66 -3.36
N ILE A 350 -19.87 -27.89 -4.66
CA ILE A 350 -20.59 -27.18 -5.73
C ILE A 350 -22.06 -27.61 -5.78
N ALA A 351 -22.33 -28.92 -5.66
CA ALA A 351 -23.68 -29.49 -5.62
C ALA A 351 -24.51 -28.96 -4.44
N ALA A 352 -23.90 -28.77 -3.26
CA ALA A 352 -24.59 -28.17 -2.12
C ALA A 352 -25.04 -26.72 -2.41
N GLN A 353 -24.21 -25.93 -3.10
CA GLN A 353 -24.56 -24.59 -3.55
C GLN A 353 -25.60 -24.59 -4.68
N HIS A 354 -25.60 -25.59 -5.55
CA HIS A 354 -26.63 -25.76 -6.57
C HIS A 354 -28.00 -26.15 -5.97
N GLU A 355 -28.06 -27.18 -5.12
CA GLU A 355 -29.29 -27.59 -4.42
C GLU A 355 -29.88 -26.44 -3.60
N GLY A 356 -29.05 -25.70 -2.85
CA GLY A 356 -29.48 -24.55 -2.05
C GLY A 356 -29.97 -23.34 -2.86
N ARG A 357 -29.74 -23.31 -4.18
CA ARG A 357 -30.15 -22.23 -5.10
C ARG A 357 -31.14 -22.68 -6.17
N GLY A 358 -31.57 -23.94 -6.15
CA GLY A 358 -32.44 -24.53 -7.19
C GLY A 358 -31.78 -24.64 -8.58
N LEU A 359 -30.44 -24.60 -8.64
CA LEU A 359 -29.70 -24.68 -9.90
C LEU A 359 -29.48 -26.14 -10.33
N VAL A 360 -29.46 -26.37 -11.64
CA VAL A 360 -29.08 -27.65 -12.26
C VAL A 360 -27.78 -27.47 -13.05
N PRO A 361 -26.86 -28.46 -13.05
CA PRO A 361 -25.69 -28.42 -13.91
C PRO A 361 -26.06 -28.32 -15.39
N ALA A 362 -25.24 -27.60 -16.16
CA ALA A 362 -25.33 -27.61 -17.62
C ALA A 362 -25.00 -29.02 -18.18
N PRO A 363 -25.55 -29.41 -19.35
CA PRO A 363 -25.18 -30.66 -20.00
C PRO A 363 -23.70 -30.66 -20.39
N GLU A 364 -23.09 -31.84 -20.39
CA GLU A 364 -21.70 -32.05 -20.79
C GLU A 364 -21.48 -31.65 -22.27
N ALA A 365 -20.36 -31.01 -22.57
CA ALA A 365 -20.07 -30.56 -23.92
C ALA A 365 -19.81 -31.73 -24.86
N SER A 366 -20.11 -31.57 -26.16
CA SER A 366 -19.86 -32.65 -27.14
C SER A 366 -18.37 -32.99 -27.23
N ARG A 367 -18.05 -34.26 -27.53
CA ARG A 367 -16.66 -34.75 -27.58
C ARG A 367 -15.74 -33.88 -28.45
N ARG A 368 -16.22 -33.38 -29.60
CA ARG A 368 -15.45 -32.49 -30.49
C ARG A 368 -15.15 -31.11 -29.87
N VAL A 369 -15.96 -30.64 -28.92
CA VAL A 369 -15.68 -29.45 -28.09
C VAL A 369 -14.73 -29.78 -26.94
N LEU A 370 -14.91 -30.94 -26.28
CA LEU A 370 -14.05 -31.36 -25.16
C LEU A 370 -12.58 -31.51 -25.57
N ILE A 371 -12.27 -32.20 -26.68
CA ILE A 371 -10.87 -32.30 -27.17
C ILE A 371 -10.29 -30.92 -27.47
N ARG A 372 -11.04 -30.04 -28.15
CA ARG A 372 -10.57 -28.69 -28.49
C ARG A 372 -10.24 -27.87 -27.25
N ARG A 373 -11.02 -27.99 -26.17
CA ARG A 373 -10.73 -27.35 -24.87
C ARG A 373 -9.47 -27.94 -24.26
N LEU A 374 -9.43 -29.26 -24.01
CA LEU A 374 -8.28 -29.93 -23.39
C LEU A 374 -6.94 -29.57 -24.04
N PHE A 375 -6.87 -29.55 -25.36
CA PHE A 375 -5.66 -29.15 -26.09
C PHE A 375 -5.31 -27.66 -25.88
N LEU A 376 -6.25 -26.73 -26.09
CA LEU A 376 -6.00 -25.30 -25.92
C LEU A 376 -5.71 -24.90 -24.46
N ASP A 377 -6.26 -25.64 -23.49
CA ASP A 377 -6.07 -25.39 -22.07
C ASP A 377 -4.72 -25.98 -21.60
N LEU A 378 -4.45 -27.26 -21.90
CA LEU A 378 -3.25 -27.98 -21.42
C LEU A 378 -1.98 -27.69 -22.23
N THR A 379 -2.04 -27.58 -23.56
CA THR A 379 -0.86 -27.36 -24.42
C THR A 379 -0.88 -26.01 -25.15
N GLY A 380 -2.02 -25.31 -25.20
CA GLY A 380 -2.15 -24.03 -25.90
C GLY A 380 -2.25 -24.14 -27.42
N LEU A 381 -2.14 -25.35 -27.97
CA LEU A 381 -2.22 -25.65 -29.40
C LEU A 381 -3.60 -26.27 -29.73
N PRO A 382 -4.11 -26.16 -30.96
CA PRO A 382 -5.27 -26.94 -31.40
C PRO A 382 -4.89 -28.42 -31.63
N PRO A 383 -5.84 -29.36 -31.48
CA PRO A 383 -5.62 -30.77 -31.84
C PRO A 383 -5.52 -30.95 -33.36
N SER A 384 -4.79 -31.97 -33.82
CA SER A 384 -4.79 -32.35 -35.25
C SER A 384 -6.14 -32.99 -35.66
N PRO A 385 -6.47 -33.02 -36.97
CA PRO A 385 -7.65 -33.74 -37.47
C PRO A 385 -7.65 -35.22 -37.06
N GLU A 386 -6.49 -35.87 -37.13
CA GLU A 386 -6.30 -37.29 -36.78
C GLU A 386 -6.51 -37.53 -35.28
N GLU A 387 -6.07 -36.60 -34.43
CA GLU A 387 -6.31 -36.65 -32.99
C GLU A 387 -7.79 -36.44 -32.64
N ILE A 388 -8.50 -35.58 -33.38
CA ILE A 388 -9.95 -35.41 -33.22
C ILE A 388 -10.69 -36.69 -33.60
N GLU A 389 -10.46 -37.25 -34.80
CA GLU A 389 -11.21 -38.45 -35.22
C GLU A 389 -10.82 -39.69 -34.39
N SER A 390 -9.56 -39.81 -33.95
CA SER A 390 -9.12 -40.83 -32.98
C SER A 390 -9.87 -40.72 -31.65
N PHE A 391 -9.96 -39.52 -31.07
CA PHE A 391 -10.73 -39.30 -29.84
C PHE A 391 -12.25 -39.47 -30.04
N LEU A 392 -12.80 -39.25 -31.24
CA LEU A 392 -14.22 -39.49 -31.52
C LEU A 392 -14.54 -40.97 -31.72
N ALA A 393 -13.59 -41.76 -32.25
CA ALA A 393 -13.73 -43.20 -32.39
C ALA A 393 -13.51 -43.98 -31.08
N ASP A 394 -12.82 -43.40 -30.09
CA ASP A 394 -12.50 -44.07 -28.83
C ASP A 394 -13.74 -44.27 -27.93
N ALA A 395 -14.38 -45.43 -28.06
CA ALA A 395 -15.56 -45.83 -27.29
C ALA A 395 -15.26 -46.21 -25.82
N SER A 396 -14.01 -46.09 -25.35
CA SER A 396 -13.63 -46.43 -23.97
C SER A 396 -14.33 -45.53 -22.95
N SER A 397 -14.78 -46.09 -21.84
CA SER A 397 -15.44 -45.33 -20.76
C SER A 397 -14.52 -44.31 -20.07
N ASN A 398 -13.19 -44.45 -20.22
CA ASN A 398 -12.16 -43.54 -19.72
C ASN A 398 -11.40 -42.80 -20.84
N ALA A 399 -12.00 -42.67 -22.03
CA ALA A 399 -11.34 -42.04 -23.18
C ALA A 399 -10.97 -40.56 -22.94
N TYR A 400 -11.74 -39.85 -22.10
CA TYR A 400 -11.46 -38.46 -21.73
C TYR A 400 -10.24 -38.37 -20.80
N GLU A 401 -10.22 -39.19 -19.76
CA GLU A 401 -9.15 -39.27 -18.76
C GLU A 401 -7.83 -39.66 -19.43
N ARG A 402 -7.82 -40.70 -20.27
CA ARG A 402 -6.64 -41.09 -21.06
C ARG A 402 -6.14 -39.99 -22.01
N LEU A 403 -7.02 -39.12 -22.49
CA LEU A 403 -6.61 -37.97 -23.30
C LEU A 403 -6.00 -36.86 -22.42
N VAL A 404 -6.53 -36.62 -21.21
CA VAL A 404 -5.92 -35.73 -20.22
C VAL A 404 -4.51 -36.24 -19.88
N ASP A 405 -4.34 -37.52 -19.56
CA ASP A 405 -3.05 -38.14 -19.24
C ASP A 405 -2.04 -37.96 -20.38
N LYS A 406 -2.45 -38.22 -21.63
CA LYS A 406 -1.62 -38.00 -22.84
C LYS A 406 -1.16 -36.55 -22.98
N LEU A 407 -2.03 -35.58 -22.65
CA LEU A 407 -1.74 -34.15 -22.80
C LEU A 407 -0.88 -33.60 -21.67
N LEU A 408 -1.08 -34.07 -20.43
CA LEU A 408 -0.20 -33.76 -19.29
C LEU A 408 1.22 -34.32 -19.50
N ALA A 409 1.33 -35.53 -20.04
CA ALA A 409 2.61 -36.15 -20.41
C ALA A 409 3.24 -35.57 -21.71
N SER A 410 2.65 -34.55 -22.32
CA SER A 410 3.20 -33.89 -23.50
C SER A 410 4.22 -32.82 -23.09
N PRO A 411 5.42 -32.74 -23.70
CA PRO A 411 6.37 -31.65 -23.42
C PRO A 411 5.81 -30.23 -23.64
N GLN A 412 4.74 -30.11 -24.43
CA GLN A 412 4.02 -28.85 -24.66
C GLN A 412 3.22 -28.38 -23.42
N TYR A 413 2.91 -29.26 -22.47
CA TYR A 413 2.30 -28.90 -21.19
C TYR A 413 3.22 -27.97 -20.39
N GLY A 414 4.48 -28.37 -20.18
CA GLY A 414 5.47 -27.55 -19.49
C GLY A 414 5.80 -26.24 -20.22
N VAL A 415 5.75 -26.21 -21.56
CA VAL A 415 5.87 -24.96 -22.33
C VAL A 415 4.65 -24.05 -22.09
N ARG A 416 3.44 -24.62 -22.12
CA ARG A 416 2.17 -23.89 -21.93
C ARG A 416 2.00 -23.31 -20.54
N TRP A 417 2.40 -24.06 -19.50
CA TRP A 417 2.26 -23.67 -18.11
C TRP A 417 3.49 -22.93 -17.58
N GLY A 418 4.69 -23.30 -18.02
CA GLY A 418 5.93 -22.62 -17.67
C GLY A 418 5.92 -21.13 -18.00
N ARG A 419 5.32 -20.72 -19.13
CA ARG A 419 5.17 -19.30 -19.49
C ARG A 419 4.47 -18.47 -18.40
N HIS A 420 3.44 -19.02 -17.74
CA HIS A 420 2.69 -18.32 -16.70
C HIS A 420 3.54 -18.09 -15.45
N TRP A 421 4.46 -19.01 -15.15
CA TRP A 421 5.43 -18.82 -14.08
C TRP A 421 6.55 -17.84 -14.49
N LEU A 422 6.97 -17.86 -15.76
CA LEU A 422 7.99 -16.94 -16.28
C LEU A 422 7.50 -15.49 -16.29
N ASP A 423 6.23 -15.25 -16.63
CA ASP A 423 5.56 -13.96 -16.48
C ASP A 423 5.66 -13.45 -15.01
N LEU A 424 5.35 -14.32 -14.03
CA LEU A 424 5.41 -14.00 -12.59
C LEU A 424 6.84 -13.83 -12.07
N ALA A 425 7.80 -14.59 -12.59
CA ALA A 425 9.22 -14.42 -12.31
C ALA A 425 9.80 -13.10 -12.86
N ARG A 426 9.07 -12.45 -13.79
CA ARG A 426 9.52 -11.30 -14.59
C ARG A 426 10.67 -11.66 -15.53
N TRP A 427 10.69 -12.92 -15.98
CA TRP A 427 11.77 -13.45 -16.82
C TRP A 427 11.80 -12.78 -18.21
N ALA A 428 13.00 -12.46 -18.66
CA ALA A 428 13.28 -11.98 -20.00
C ALA A 428 14.71 -12.39 -20.42
N GLU A 429 14.93 -12.49 -21.73
CA GLU A 429 16.26 -12.72 -22.32
C GLU A 429 17.12 -11.43 -22.38
N THR A 430 16.58 -10.31 -21.88
CA THR A 430 17.30 -9.05 -21.67
C THR A 430 17.03 -8.45 -20.28
N GLU A 431 17.74 -7.39 -19.92
CA GLU A 431 17.59 -6.69 -18.63
C GLU A 431 16.34 -5.79 -18.54
N GLY A 432 15.79 -5.36 -19.68
CA GLY A 432 14.46 -4.74 -19.76
C GLY A 432 14.34 -3.34 -19.15
N TYR A 433 15.44 -2.60 -19.04
CA TYR A 433 15.48 -1.25 -18.46
C TYR A 433 16.33 -0.29 -19.31
N GLU A 434 16.94 0.75 -18.72
CA GLU A 434 17.74 1.77 -19.44
C GLU A 434 18.92 1.18 -20.22
N ALA A 435 19.63 0.25 -19.60
CA ALA A 435 20.42 -0.76 -20.31
C ALA A 435 19.50 -1.96 -20.62
N ASN A 436 19.57 -2.45 -21.86
CA ASN A 436 18.79 -3.61 -22.32
C ASN A 436 19.73 -4.65 -22.93
N GLU A 437 20.73 -5.06 -22.16
CA GLU A 437 21.72 -6.07 -22.59
C GLU A 437 21.12 -7.49 -22.58
N LEU A 438 21.76 -8.42 -23.31
CA LEU A 438 21.31 -9.80 -23.47
C LEU A 438 21.78 -10.69 -22.31
N ARG A 439 20.83 -11.30 -21.61
CA ARG A 439 21.08 -12.26 -20.52
C ARG A 439 21.41 -13.65 -21.10
N THR A 440 22.65 -13.85 -21.50
CA THR A 440 23.10 -15.01 -22.29
C THR A 440 22.85 -16.39 -21.65
N SER A 441 22.61 -16.47 -20.33
CA SER A 441 22.23 -17.72 -19.64
C SER A 441 20.77 -17.77 -19.15
N ALA A 442 19.94 -16.74 -19.39
CA ALA A 442 18.54 -16.70 -18.94
C ALA A 442 17.68 -17.87 -19.44
N TRP A 443 18.02 -18.46 -20.59
CA TRP A 443 17.36 -19.66 -21.12
C TRP A 443 17.43 -20.86 -20.17
N ARG A 444 18.45 -20.95 -19.30
CA ARG A 444 18.60 -22.05 -18.33
C ARG A 444 17.46 -22.06 -17.32
N TYR A 445 17.04 -20.88 -16.86
CA TYR A 445 15.92 -20.72 -15.93
C TYR A 445 14.58 -21.02 -16.62
N ARG A 446 14.38 -20.52 -17.85
CA ARG A 446 13.23 -20.86 -18.70
C ARG A 446 13.05 -22.37 -18.83
N ASP A 447 14.12 -23.07 -19.19
CA ASP A 447 14.08 -24.52 -19.43
C ASP A 447 13.97 -25.31 -18.12
N TYR A 448 14.56 -24.83 -17.01
CA TYR A 448 14.31 -25.37 -15.67
C TYR A 448 12.81 -25.31 -15.29
N VAL A 449 12.15 -24.17 -15.53
CA VAL A 449 10.73 -23.99 -15.23
C VAL A 449 9.87 -24.91 -16.10
N VAL A 450 10.12 -24.95 -17.41
CA VAL A 450 9.41 -25.86 -18.34
C VAL A 450 9.55 -27.32 -17.92
N ASN A 451 10.76 -27.74 -17.54
CA ASN A 451 11.03 -29.10 -17.09
C ASN A 451 10.39 -29.41 -15.72
N ALA A 452 10.32 -28.45 -14.79
CA ALA A 452 9.65 -28.65 -13.50
C ALA A 452 8.14 -28.95 -13.65
N PHE A 453 7.46 -28.35 -14.64
CA PHE A 453 6.08 -28.70 -14.99
C PHE A 453 5.97 -30.05 -15.70
N ASN A 454 6.89 -30.37 -16.63
CA ASN A 454 6.88 -31.66 -17.35
C ASN A 454 7.26 -32.87 -16.47
N GLU A 455 7.97 -32.64 -15.35
CA GLU A 455 8.36 -33.66 -14.36
C GLU A 455 7.36 -33.80 -13.20
N ASP A 456 6.24 -33.06 -13.20
CA ASP A 456 5.28 -32.96 -12.09
C ASP A 456 5.96 -32.68 -10.73
N LYS A 457 6.89 -31.71 -10.71
CA LYS A 457 7.66 -31.38 -9.50
C LYS A 457 6.71 -30.89 -8.38
N PRO A 458 6.80 -31.45 -7.15
CA PRO A 458 6.01 -30.97 -6.01
C PRO A 458 6.15 -29.46 -5.81
N TYR A 459 5.02 -28.76 -5.69
CA TYR A 459 4.99 -27.30 -5.68
C TYR A 459 5.77 -26.69 -4.50
N ASP A 460 5.82 -27.35 -3.34
CA ASP A 460 6.61 -26.90 -2.19
C ASP A 460 8.12 -27.04 -2.42
N GLN A 461 8.56 -28.09 -3.12
CA GLN A 461 9.94 -28.25 -3.57
C GLN A 461 10.28 -27.21 -4.63
N PHE A 462 9.41 -27.02 -5.62
CA PHE A 462 9.57 -26.01 -6.66
C PHE A 462 9.75 -24.62 -6.04
N LEU A 463 8.82 -24.16 -5.19
CA LEU A 463 8.95 -22.87 -4.48
C LEU A 463 10.23 -22.76 -3.66
N ARG A 464 10.69 -23.84 -3.00
CA ARG A 464 11.91 -23.83 -2.20
C ARG A 464 13.15 -23.64 -3.06
N GLU A 465 13.24 -24.32 -4.20
CA GLU A 465 14.32 -24.14 -5.17
C GLU A 465 14.31 -22.72 -5.78
N GLN A 466 13.12 -22.14 -5.99
CA GLN A 466 12.96 -20.76 -6.53
C GLN A 466 13.44 -19.67 -5.57
N ILE A 467 13.31 -19.87 -4.26
CA ILE A 467 13.58 -18.86 -3.21
C ILE A 467 14.93 -19.06 -2.49
N ALA A 468 15.44 -20.30 -2.44
CA ALA A 468 16.62 -20.65 -1.64
C ALA A 468 17.44 -21.81 -2.26
N GLY A 469 17.39 -22.00 -3.59
CA GLY A 469 18.06 -23.10 -4.28
C GLY A 469 19.59 -23.12 -4.17
N ASP A 470 20.21 -21.98 -3.85
CA ASP A 470 21.62 -21.80 -3.49
C ASP A 470 21.95 -22.31 -2.08
N GLU A 471 20.99 -22.26 -1.15
CA GLU A 471 21.10 -22.75 0.23
C GLU A 471 20.68 -24.25 0.39
N ILE A 472 20.15 -24.89 -0.66
CA ILE A 472 19.76 -26.32 -0.60
C ILE A 472 20.99 -27.23 -0.66
N VAL A 473 21.19 -28.00 0.40
CA VAL A 473 22.20 -29.07 0.48
C VAL A 473 21.61 -30.46 0.22
N PRO A 474 22.34 -31.38 -0.46
CA PRO A 474 23.61 -31.16 -1.14
C PRO A 474 23.47 -30.23 -2.36
N TYR A 475 24.53 -29.47 -2.64
CA TYR A 475 24.57 -28.52 -3.76
C TYR A 475 24.23 -29.20 -5.10
N SER A 476 23.48 -28.50 -5.95
CA SER A 476 23.22 -28.90 -7.33
C SER A 476 23.08 -27.67 -8.22
N ASP A 477 23.72 -27.69 -9.39
CA ASP A 477 23.56 -26.65 -10.41
C ASP A 477 22.08 -26.44 -10.80
N ARG A 478 21.24 -27.49 -10.71
CA ARG A 478 19.80 -27.40 -10.97
C ARG A 478 19.09 -26.50 -9.96
N ASN A 479 19.44 -26.62 -8.68
CA ASN A 479 18.86 -25.80 -7.61
C ASN A 479 19.37 -24.36 -7.72
N LEU A 480 20.66 -24.16 -8.04
CA LEU A 480 21.21 -22.83 -8.30
C LEU A 480 20.51 -22.14 -9.49
N ILE A 481 20.30 -22.86 -10.61
CA ILE A 481 19.53 -22.34 -11.76
C ILE A 481 18.12 -21.91 -11.35
N ALA A 482 17.47 -22.61 -10.42
CA ALA A 482 16.13 -22.27 -9.95
C ALA A 482 16.07 -20.92 -9.21
N THR A 483 17.15 -20.46 -8.56
CA THR A 483 17.24 -19.10 -7.98
C THR A 483 17.14 -17.97 -9.01
N GLY A 484 17.12 -18.30 -10.31
CA GLY A 484 16.81 -17.40 -11.41
C GLY A 484 15.48 -16.64 -11.27
N PHE A 485 14.55 -17.05 -10.40
CA PHE A 485 13.40 -16.21 -10.00
C PHE A 485 13.81 -14.90 -9.32
N LEU A 486 14.79 -14.97 -8.41
CA LEU A 486 15.36 -13.80 -7.74
C LEU A 486 16.21 -12.99 -8.74
N GLY A 487 17.04 -13.69 -9.53
CA GLY A 487 17.89 -13.08 -10.57
C GLY A 487 17.15 -12.44 -11.75
N SER A 488 15.90 -12.85 -12.03
CA SER A 488 15.11 -12.32 -13.16
C SER A 488 14.68 -10.87 -13.01
N GLY A 489 14.75 -10.31 -11.78
CA GLY A 489 14.42 -8.92 -11.47
C GLY A 489 15.14 -7.89 -12.35
N ARG A 490 14.63 -6.65 -12.40
CA ARG A 490 15.26 -5.59 -13.21
C ARG A 490 16.63 -5.20 -12.66
N LEU A 491 17.58 -4.94 -13.55
CA LEU A 491 18.92 -4.45 -13.21
C LEU A 491 19.13 -3.09 -13.88
N ASN A 492 19.55 -2.08 -13.11
CA ASN A 492 19.87 -0.75 -13.64
C ASN A 492 21.40 -0.57 -13.73
N ASN A 493 22.03 -1.07 -14.79
CA ASN A 493 23.49 -1.21 -14.84
C ASN A 493 24.27 0.12 -14.87
N ASN A 494 23.67 1.18 -15.40
CA ASN A 494 24.26 2.53 -15.50
C ASN A 494 24.21 3.33 -14.18
N GLU A 495 23.44 2.90 -13.17
CA GLU A 495 23.33 3.60 -11.87
C GLU A 495 24.72 3.75 -11.22
N GLU A 496 25.14 4.97 -10.91
CA GLU A 496 26.46 5.23 -10.30
C GLU A 496 26.46 4.90 -8.80
N ASP A 497 25.35 5.17 -8.08
CA ASP A 497 25.22 4.82 -6.67
C ASP A 497 24.83 3.33 -6.50
N LYS A 498 25.85 2.51 -6.29
CA LYS A 498 25.68 1.07 -6.07
C LYS A 498 24.93 0.70 -4.78
N SER A 499 24.68 1.66 -3.86
CA SER A 499 23.78 1.45 -2.73
C SER A 499 22.31 1.61 -3.13
N VAL A 500 21.98 2.58 -4.00
CA VAL A 500 20.65 2.72 -4.62
C VAL A 500 20.37 1.51 -5.52
N GLN A 501 21.30 1.16 -6.41
CA GLN A 501 21.19 -0.01 -7.29
C GLN A 501 20.89 -1.31 -6.50
N ARG A 502 21.53 -1.49 -5.33
CA ARG A 502 21.30 -2.65 -4.45
C ARG A 502 19.96 -2.57 -3.71
N ASN A 503 19.57 -1.39 -3.23
CA ASN A 503 18.28 -1.19 -2.56
C ASN A 503 17.12 -1.52 -3.51
N ASP A 504 17.16 -1.00 -4.74
CA ASP A 504 16.06 -1.14 -5.68
C ASP A 504 15.89 -2.60 -6.11
N MET A 505 16.99 -3.34 -6.26
CA MET A 505 16.94 -4.79 -6.47
C MET A 505 16.38 -5.54 -5.26
N LEU A 506 16.77 -5.18 -4.03
CA LEU A 506 16.22 -5.77 -2.82
C LEU A 506 14.71 -5.48 -2.68
N VAL A 507 14.25 -4.30 -3.08
CA VAL A 507 12.83 -3.91 -3.13
C VAL A 507 12.07 -4.73 -4.18
N ASP A 508 12.60 -4.80 -5.40
CA ASP A 508 12.05 -5.58 -6.51
C ASP A 508 11.86 -7.07 -6.13
N VAL A 509 12.90 -7.71 -5.60
CA VAL A 509 12.86 -9.12 -5.20
C VAL A 509 11.98 -9.37 -3.98
N THR A 510 11.99 -8.48 -2.98
CA THR A 510 11.07 -8.59 -1.81
C THR A 510 9.61 -8.54 -2.26
N ASN A 511 9.28 -7.62 -3.16
CA ASN A 511 7.92 -7.46 -3.66
C ASN A 511 7.48 -8.62 -4.57
N ALA A 512 8.35 -9.15 -5.43
CA ALA A 512 8.05 -10.33 -6.24
C ALA A 512 7.91 -11.60 -5.39
N ALA A 513 8.81 -11.86 -4.45
CA ALA A 513 8.71 -13.00 -3.54
C ALA A 513 7.38 -12.97 -2.74
N ALA A 514 7.00 -11.81 -2.21
CA ALA A 514 5.73 -11.65 -1.49
C ALA A 514 4.49 -11.84 -2.39
N SER A 515 4.46 -11.19 -3.55
CA SER A 515 3.28 -11.23 -4.43
C SER A 515 3.09 -12.58 -5.12
N VAL A 516 4.18 -13.24 -5.55
CA VAL A 516 4.13 -14.52 -6.27
C VAL A 516 3.97 -15.72 -5.33
N THR A 517 4.63 -15.73 -4.16
CA THR A 517 4.61 -16.91 -3.27
C THR A 517 3.60 -16.82 -2.12
N LEU A 518 3.27 -15.60 -1.66
CA LEU A 518 2.31 -15.39 -0.57
C LEU A 518 0.95 -14.85 -1.06
N GLY A 519 0.88 -14.35 -2.30
CA GLY A 519 -0.29 -13.65 -2.82
C GLY A 519 -0.51 -12.26 -2.20
N LEU A 520 0.54 -11.66 -1.61
CA LEU A 520 0.44 -10.42 -0.82
C LEU A 520 1.25 -9.28 -1.45
N THR A 521 0.60 -8.14 -1.70
CA THR A 521 1.24 -6.92 -2.23
C THR A 521 1.96 -6.14 -1.13
N MET A 522 3.16 -6.58 -0.77
CA MET A 522 3.94 -5.94 0.30
C MET A 522 4.43 -4.51 -0.03
N ASN A 523 4.29 -4.04 -1.27
CA ASN A 523 4.85 -2.77 -1.75
C ASN A 523 4.49 -1.54 -0.88
N CYS A 524 3.26 -1.39 -0.41
CA CYS A 524 2.93 -0.23 0.45
C CYS A 524 3.62 -0.31 1.83
N ALA A 525 3.95 -1.51 2.30
CA ALA A 525 4.67 -1.76 3.54
C ALA A 525 6.14 -1.30 3.50
N GLN A 526 6.66 -0.90 2.33
CA GLN A 526 7.99 -0.31 2.16
C GLN A 526 8.14 1.07 2.85
N CYS A 527 7.05 1.85 2.94
CA CYS A 527 7.10 3.24 3.43
C CYS A 527 6.24 3.50 4.68
N HIS A 528 5.18 2.73 4.89
CA HIS A 528 4.28 2.82 6.05
C HIS A 528 3.55 1.48 6.27
N ASP A 529 2.94 1.24 7.42
CA ASP A 529 2.15 0.01 7.64
C ASP A 529 1.10 -0.22 6.53
N HIS A 530 0.93 -1.46 6.09
CA HIS A 530 0.13 -1.78 4.91
C HIS A 530 -1.34 -1.38 5.10
N LYS A 531 -1.95 -0.77 4.07
CA LYS A 531 -3.28 -0.15 4.16
C LYS A 531 -4.37 -1.17 4.53
N PHE A 532 -4.39 -2.32 3.86
CA PHE A 532 -5.45 -3.34 4.01
C PHE A 532 -5.00 -4.55 4.83
N ASP A 533 -3.94 -5.22 4.42
CA ASP A 533 -3.35 -6.39 5.11
C ASP A 533 -2.65 -6.05 6.44
N PRO A 534 -2.40 -7.04 7.32
CA PRO A 534 -1.86 -6.85 8.67
C PRO A 534 -0.33 -6.74 8.75
N ILE A 535 0.31 -6.25 7.69
CA ILE A 535 1.75 -6.22 7.48
C ILE A 535 2.30 -4.87 7.92
N THR A 536 3.23 -4.83 8.86
CA THR A 536 3.85 -3.58 9.31
C THR A 536 5.07 -3.20 8.46
N LEU A 537 5.49 -1.93 8.53
CA LEU A 537 6.77 -1.45 7.99
C LEU A 537 7.96 -2.29 8.52
N GLN A 538 7.90 -2.73 9.78
CA GLN A 538 8.93 -3.59 10.36
C GLN A 538 8.89 -5.02 9.77
N ASP A 539 7.71 -5.53 9.43
CA ASP A 539 7.57 -6.85 8.81
C ASP A 539 8.06 -6.87 7.36
N TYR A 540 7.89 -5.77 6.62
CA TYR A 540 8.50 -5.57 5.30
C TYR A 540 10.02 -5.72 5.35
N TYR A 541 10.69 -4.93 6.20
CA TYR A 541 12.16 -4.96 6.31
C TYR A 541 12.69 -6.24 6.94
N ARG A 542 11.92 -6.93 7.80
CA ARG A 542 12.23 -8.31 8.22
C ARG A 542 12.23 -9.29 7.04
N PHE A 543 11.23 -9.21 6.17
CA PHE A 543 11.10 -10.09 5.01
C PHE A 543 12.17 -9.79 3.95
N GLN A 544 12.45 -8.52 3.67
CA GLN A 544 13.59 -8.09 2.84
C GLN A 544 14.93 -8.60 3.41
N GLY A 545 15.05 -8.66 4.74
CA GLY A 545 16.25 -9.13 5.44
C GLY A 545 16.76 -10.51 5.03
N PHE A 546 15.89 -11.41 4.55
CA PHE A 546 16.31 -12.72 4.03
C PHE A 546 17.14 -12.61 2.75
N PHE A 547 16.91 -11.59 1.92
CA PHE A 547 17.61 -11.40 0.63
C PHE A 547 18.87 -10.51 0.75
N VAL A 548 19.06 -9.82 1.88
CA VAL A 548 20.19 -8.91 2.13
C VAL A 548 21.59 -9.56 2.01
N PRO A 549 21.81 -10.86 2.33
CA PRO A 549 23.09 -11.52 2.07
C PRO A 549 23.41 -11.75 0.57
N GLY A 550 22.39 -11.82 -0.29
CA GLY A 550 22.51 -12.31 -1.67
C GLY A 550 23.26 -11.38 -2.65
N GLN A 551 23.89 -11.98 -3.67
CA GLN A 551 24.55 -11.28 -4.78
C GLN A 551 23.80 -11.53 -6.10
N MET A 552 22.49 -11.30 -6.09
CA MET A 552 21.56 -11.77 -7.14
C MET A 552 21.78 -11.15 -8.53
N ASN A 553 22.57 -10.06 -8.65
CA ASN A 553 23.11 -9.55 -9.93
C ASN A 553 24.05 -10.54 -10.67
N ARG A 554 24.30 -11.73 -10.14
CA ARG A 554 25.24 -12.74 -10.67
C ARG A 554 24.60 -14.09 -11.01
N LEU A 555 23.27 -14.16 -11.08
CA LEU A 555 22.52 -15.43 -11.19
C LEU A 555 22.07 -15.83 -12.62
N LEU A 556 22.11 -14.94 -13.62
CA LEU A 556 21.56 -15.17 -14.98
C LEU A 556 22.44 -14.60 -16.11
#